data_AF-A0A1V3P1B4-F1
#
_entry.id   AF-A0A1V3P1B4-F1
#
_cell.length_a   1.000
_cell.length_b   1.000
_cell.length_c   1.000
_cell.angle_alpha   90.00
_cell.angle_beta   90.00
_cell.angle_gamma   90.00
#
_symmetry.space_group_name_H-M   'P 1'
#
loop_
_entity.id
_entity.type
_entity.pdbx_description
1 polymer ?
#
loop_
_entity_poly.entity_id
_entity_poly.type
_entity_poly.pdbx_seq_one_letter_code
_entity_poly.pdbx_strand_id
1 'polypeptide(L)'
;MAYTSSNYASNLNAPVGKWVCSPTSRLGPFDQAPTDGQTRGTDLCGQCVSYVKKVCPSLPITSQWRKGAAVRNNANIASGTVIATFNASDHYEGHAAIYVSQNSAGVLVYDQYVTPPSPKAIGPRVLRWGAHGRSNNGDNFYVVE
;
A
#
# COMPACT_ATOMS: atom_id res chain seq x y z
N MET A 1 15.57 -7.18 5.30
CA MET A 1 15.89 -5.79 4.86
C MET A 1 14.62 -5.20 4.32
N ALA A 2 14.22 -4.03 4.82
CA ALA A 2 12.98 -3.39 4.43
C ALA A 2 13.04 -2.86 2.98
N TYR A 3 11.96 -3.01 2.23
CA TYR A 3 11.81 -2.34 0.93
C TYR A 3 11.41 -0.89 1.14
N THR A 4 12.11 0.04 0.49
CA THR A 4 11.85 1.47 0.59
C THR A 4 11.68 2.09 -0.80
N SER A 5 10.75 3.04 -0.90
CA SER A 5 10.61 3.91 -2.06
C SER A 5 11.03 5.31 -1.67
N SER A 6 11.92 5.93 -2.46
CA SER A 6 12.35 7.32 -2.25
C SER A 6 11.43 8.35 -2.91
N ASN A 7 10.57 7.91 -3.84
CA ASN A 7 9.75 8.80 -4.67
C ASN A 7 8.24 8.56 -4.55
N TYR A 8 7.78 7.81 -3.54
CA TYR A 8 6.37 7.40 -3.38
C TYR A 8 5.35 8.56 -3.48
N ALA A 9 5.72 9.78 -3.07
CA ALA A 9 4.85 10.96 -3.11
C ALA A 9 4.99 11.81 -4.39
N SER A 10 6.06 11.61 -5.16
CA SER A 10 6.40 12.40 -6.37
C SER A 10 6.62 11.55 -7.61
N ASN A 11 6.21 10.28 -7.57
CA ASN A 11 6.43 9.33 -8.67
C ASN A 11 5.56 9.71 -9.87
N LEU A 12 6.19 10.01 -11.01
CA LEU A 12 5.50 10.41 -12.24
C LEU A 12 4.58 9.32 -12.80
N ASN A 13 4.86 8.05 -12.51
CA ASN A 13 4.05 6.90 -12.92
C ASN A 13 3.00 6.51 -11.87
N ALA A 14 3.03 7.15 -10.70
CA ALA A 14 2.05 7.00 -9.63
C ALA A 14 1.74 8.33 -8.95
N PRO A 15 1.23 9.32 -9.71
CA PRO A 15 0.94 10.65 -9.19
C PRO A 15 -0.22 10.62 -8.18
N VAL A 16 -0.10 11.48 -7.17
CA VAL A 16 -1.15 11.68 -6.16
C VAL A 16 -2.44 12.15 -6.82
N GLY A 17 -3.58 11.63 -6.34
CA GLY A 17 -4.91 11.90 -6.87
C GLY A 17 -5.29 11.06 -8.08
N LYS A 18 -4.38 10.23 -8.62
CA LYS A 18 -4.66 9.31 -9.72
C LYS A 18 -4.72 7.86 -9.26
N TRP A 19 -5.22 7.01 -10.14
CA TRP A 19 -5.32 5.57 -9.95
C TRP A 19 -4.29 4.85 -10.82
N VAL A 20 -3.47 4.00 -10.23
CA VAL A 20 -2.50 3.20 -11.00
C VAL A 20 -2.85 1.73 -11.07
N CYS A 21 -2.35 1.10 -12.12
CA CYS A 21 -2.42 -0.34 -12.35
C CYS A 21 -1.12 -1.03 -11.96
N SER A 22 -1.12 -2.35 -12.06
CA SER A 22 0.05 -3.18 -11.83
C SER A 22 1.25 -2.66 -12.64
N PRO A 23 2.49 -2.88 -12.20
CA PRO A 23 3.67 -2.48 -12.97
C PRO A 23 3.70 -3.06 -14.39
N THR A 24 3.11 -4.24 -14.60
CA THR A 24 3.04 -4.93 -15.89
C THR A 24 1.93 -4.41 -16.81
N SER A 25 0.96 -3.66 -16.27
CA SER A 25 -0.11 -3.06 -17.05
C SER A 25 0.37 -1.85 -17.83
N ARG A 26 -0.13 -1.70 -19.06
CA ARG A 26 0.03 -0.50 -19.90
C ARG A 26 -1.11 0.52 -19.68
N LEU A 27 -2.04 0.22 -18.79
CA LEU A 27 -3.16 1.07 -18.46
C LEU A 27 -2.83 2.08 -17.36
N GLY A 28 -3.58 3.19 -17.34
CA GLY A 28 -3.44 4.26 -16.38
C GLY A 28 -2.14 5.07 -16.53
N PRO A 29 -1.90 6.07 -15.66
CA PRO A 29 -2.75 6.45 -14.53
C PRO A 29 -4.12 7.03 -14.95
N PHE A 30 -5.16 6.80 -14.14
CA PHE A 30 -6.53 7.30 -14.41
C PHE A 30 -6.94 8.44 -13.47
N ASP A 31 -7.77 9.34 -13.97
CA ASP A 31 -8.44 10.41 -13.22
C ASP A 31 -9.61 9.93 -12.36
N GLN A 32 -10.30 8.89 -12.82
CA GLN A 32 -11.47 8.32 -12.17
C GLN A 32 -11.17 6.90 -11.68
N ALA A 33 -12.00 6.42 -10.74
CA ALA A 33 -11.88 5.06 -10.24
C ALA A 33 -11.97 4.05 -11.39
N PRO A 34 -11.02 3.11 -11.50
CA PRO A 34 -11.03 2.09 -12.55
C PRO A 34 -12.31 1.25 -12.48
N THR A 35 -12.81 0.83 -13.65
CA THR A 35 -14.01 -0.01 -13.73
C THR A 35 -13.71 -1.46 -13.34
N ASP A 36 -14.75 -2.21 -12.98
CA ASP A 36 -14.64 -3.60 -12.51
C ASP A 36 -13.84 -4.56 -13.40
N GLY A 37 -13.78 -4.29 -14.71
CA GLY A 37 -12.97 -5.06 -15.66
C GLY A 37 -11.47 -4.77 -15.56
N GLN A 38 -11.08 -3.58 -15.10
CA GLN A 38 -9.70 -3.12 -14.98
C GLN A 38 -9.10 -3.44 -13.61
N THR A 39 -9.93 -3.61 -12.58
CA THR A 39 -9.49 -3.81 -11.18
C THR A 39 -9.03 -5.23 -10.87
N ARG A 40 -9.21 -6.17 -11.80
CA ARG A 40 -8.93 -7.60 -11.66
C ARG A 40 -7.95 -8.09 -12.74
N GLY A 41 -7.60 -9.38 -12.69
CA GLY A 41 -6.77 -10.03 -13.70
C GLY A 41 -5.32 -9.55 -13.68
N THR A 42 -4.77 -9.25 -14.85
CA THR A 42 -3.38 -8.79 -15.04
C THR A 42 -3.19 -7.31 -14.70
N ASP A 43 -4.23 -6.51 -14.86
CA ASP A 43 -4.13 -5.05 -14.75
C ASP A 43 -4.19 -4.57 -13.31
N LEU A 44 -5.06 -5.15 -12.48
CA LEU A 44 -5.17 -4.84 -11.04
C LEU A 44 -5.21 -3.33 -10.77
N CYS A 45 -5.92 -2.57 -11.62
CA CYS A 45 -6.02 -1.13 -11.50
C CYS A 45 -6.70 -0.72 -10.19
N GLY A 46 -6.09 0.25 -9.50
CA GLY A 46 -6.59 0.76 -8.23
C GLY A 46 -6.39 -0.16 -7.03
N GLN A 47 -5.66 -1.27 -7.17
CA GLN A 47 -5.30 -2.13 -6.04
C GLN A 47 -4.15 -1.51 -5.22
N CYS A 48 -4.13 -1.75 -3.92
CA CYS A 48 -3.08 -1.23 -3.03
C CYS A 48 -1.69 -1.77 -3.38
N VAL A 49 -1.62 -3.07 -3.71
CA VAL A 49 -0.40 -3.75 -4.19
C VAL A 49 0.14 -3.12 -5.49
N SER A 50 -0.76 -2.71 -6.38
CA SER A 50 -0.37 -2.07 -7.65
C SER A 50 0.38 -0.77 -7.41
N TYR A 51 -0.08 0.05 -6.46
CA TYR A 51 0.61 1.28 -6.08
C TYR A 51 1.98 1.01 -5.47
N VAL A 52 2.07 0.19 -4.41
CA VAL A 52 3.35 -0.05 -3.71
C VAL A 52 4.41 -0.66 -4.63
N LYS A 53 4.02 -1.56 -5.54
CA LYS A 53 4.93 -2.12 -6.55
C LYS A 53 5.31 -1.11 -7.63
N LYS A 54 4.42 -0.19 -7.99
CA LYS A 54 4.73 0.86 -8.98
C LYS A 54 5.77 1.84 -8.43
N VAL A 55 5.70 2.18 -7.14
CA VAL A 55 6.66 3.11 -6.50
C VAL A 55 7.89 2.43 -5.90
N CYS A 56 7.85 1.11 -5.70
CA CYS A 56 8.99 0.32 -5.25
C CYS A 56 9.24 -0.86 -6.23
N PRO A 57 9.95 -0.63 -7.36
CA PRO A 57 10.14 -1.66 -8.39
C PRO A 57 10.95 -2.88 -7.94
N SER A 58 11.75 -2.75 -6.88
CA SER A 58 12.51 -3.85 -6.28
C SER A 58 11.64 -4.80 -5.45
N LEU A 59 10.38 -4.44 -5.18
CA LEU A 59 9.48 -5.23 -4.36
C LEU A 59 9.05 -6.50 -5.14
N PRO A 60 9.26 -7.71 -4.59
CA PRO A 60 8.96 -8.93 -5.31
C PRO A 60 7.45 -9.20 -5.40
N ILE A 61 7.08 -10.33 -5.99
CA ILE A 61 5.69 -10.81 -5.97
C ILE A 61 5.22 -11.03 -4.51
N THR A 62 3.92 -10.86 -4.25
CA THR A 62 3.36 -10.84 -2.89
C THR A 62 3.54 -12.15 -2.14
N SER A 63 3.66 -13.28 -2.84
CA SER A 63 3.95 -14.58 -2.24
C SER A 63 5.37 -14.70 -1.68
N GLN A 64 6.27 -13.78 -2.02
CA GLN A 64 7.64 -13.73 -1.50
C GLN A 64 7.81 -12.70 -0.38
N TRP A 65 6.75 -11.94 -0.06
CA TRP A 65 6.80 -10.95 1.01
C TRP A 65 6.87 -11.64 2.36
N ARG A 66 7.85 -11.27 3.17
CA ARG A 66 7.97 -11.74 4.55
C ARG A 66 7.52 -10.66 5.51
N LYS A 67 6.87 -11.10 6.59
CA LYS A 67 6.48 -10.27 7.71
C LYS A 67 7.72 -9.90 8.53
N GLY A 68 8.08 -8.62 8.49
CA GLY A 68 9.17 -8.07 9.29
C GLY A 68 8.68 -7.49 10.62
N ALA A 69 9.38 -6.45 11.08
CA ALA A 69 9.06 -5.75 12.32
C ALA A 69 7.65 -5.14 12.31
N ALA A 70 6.97 -5.15 13.45
CA ALA A 70 5.70 -4.45 13.63
C ALA A 70 5.89 -2.94 13.42
N VAL A 71 4.89 -2.29 12.80
CA VAL A 71 4.91 -0.84 12.61
C VAL A 71 4.66 -0.12 13.93
N ARG A 72 3.68 -0.60 14.71
CA ARG A 72 3.32 0.00 16.00
C ARG A 72 4.51 -0.01 16.96
N ASN A 73 4.73 1.13 17.61
CA ASN A 73 5.80 1.35 18.58
C ASN A 73 7.21 1.23 17.99
N ASN A 74 7.37 1.22 16.66
CA ASN A 74 8.65 1.16 16.00
C ASN A 74 9.02 2.53 15.38
N ALA A 75 9.72 3.35 16.16
CA ALA A 75 10.14 4.68 15.75
C ALA A 75 11.27 4.69 14.69
N ASN A 76 11.88 3.54 14.42
CA ASN A 76 13.04 3.43 13.53
C ASN A 76 12.67 3.16 12.05
N ILE A 77 11.38 3.12 11.73
CA ILE A 77 10.93 2.90 10.35
C ILE A 77 11.15 4.17 9.54
N ALA A 78 11.93 4.05 8.46
CA ALA A 78 12.16 5.15 7.54
C ALA A 78 10.90 5.45 6.71
N SER A 79 10.64 6.74 6.47
CA SER A 79 9.63 7.15 5.49
C SER A 79 9.92 6.53 4.13
N GLY A 80 8.88 6.10 3.42
CA GLY A 80 9.01 5.35 2.17
C GLY A 80 9.03 3.83 2.32
N THR A 81 9.08 3.30 3.56
CA THR A 81 9.08 1.85 3.80
C THR A 81 7.76 1.21 3.37
N VAL A 82 7.85 0.10 2.65
CA VAL A 82 6.67 -0.72 2.31
C VAL A 82 6.21 -1.48 3.55
N ILE A 83 4.94 -1.31 3.88
CA ILE A 83 4.27 -2.00 4.99
C ILE A 83 3.04 -2.74 4.49
N ALA A 84 2.71 -3.87 5.11
CA ALA A 84 1.56 -4.65 4.73
C ALA A 84 0.95 -5.39 5.92
N THR A 85 -0.25 -5.90 5.73
CA THR A 85 -0.90 -6.83 6.66
C THR A 85 -0.61 -8.27 6.25
N PHE A 86 -0.46 -9.13 7.25
CA PHE A 86 -0.14 -10.54 7.09
C PHE A 86 -1.15 -11.41 7.84
N ASN A 87 -1.40 -12.63 7.37
CA ASN A 87 -2.29 -13.59 8.02
C ASN A 87 -1.57 -14.39 9.12
N ALA A 88 -2.29 -15.34 9.72
CA ALA A 88 -1.77 -16.17 10.81
C ALA A 88 -0.61 -17.09 10.39
N SER A 89 -0.44 -17.32 9.09
CA SER A 89 0.68 -18.05 8.50
C SER A 89 1.79 -17.12 7.98
N ASP A 90 1.76 -15.85 8.40
CA ASP A 90 2.71 -14.81 8.01
C ASP A 90 2.80 -14.56 6.49
N HIS A 91 1.75 -14.89 5.74
CA HIS A 91 1.62 -14.56 4.32
C HIS A 91 0.87 -13.24 4.13
N TYR A 92 1.22 -12.49 3.08
CA TYR A 92 0.51 -11.26 2.71
C TYR A 92 -0.99 -11.50 2.57
N GLU A 93 -1.79 -10.74 3.32
CA GLU A 93 -3.25 -10.80 3.24
C GLU A 93 -3.86 -9.49 3.74
N GLY A 94 -4.67 -8.84 2.90
CA GLY A 94 -5.37 -7.61 3.22
C GLY A 94 -4.83 -6.44 2.41
N HIS A 95 -3.97 -5.62 3.00
CA HIS A 95 -3.59 -4.32 2.45
C HIS A 95 -2.09 -4.06 2.50
N ALA A 96 -1.61 -3.25 1.56
CA ALA A 96 -0.24 -2.78 1.48
C ALA A 96 -0.21 -1.25 1.31
N ALA A 97 0.75 -0.59 1.93
CA ALA A 97 0.90 0.85 1.89
C ALA A 97 2.37 1.27 2.00
N ILE A 98 2.64 2.54 1.72
CA ILE A 98 3.94 3.16 1.99
C ILE A 98 3.86 3.94 3.31
N TYR A 99 4.68 3.56 4.27
CA TYR A 99 4.82 4.25 5.55
C TYR A 99 5.42 5.63 5.35
N VAL A 100 4.88 6.63 6.05
CA VAL A 100 5.46 7.99 6.12
C VAL A 100 5.94 8.30 7.53
N SER A 101 5.04 8.19 8.50
CA SER A 101 5.30 8.46 9.90
C SER A 101 4.22 7.82 10.76
N GLN A 102 4.37 7.87 12.08
CA GLN A 102 3.35 7.43 13.02
C GLN A 102 3.32 8.34 14.25
N ASN A 103 2.15 8.43 14.88
CA ASN A 103 1.93 9.18 16.11
C ASN A 103 0.88 8.47 16.98
N SER A 104 0.41 9.13 18.05
CA SER A 104 -0.60 8.57 18.96
C SER A 104 -1.96 8.28 18.31
N ALA A 105 -2.26 8.86 17.14
CA ALA A 105 -3.52 8.65 16.43
C ALA A 105 -3.47 7.48 15.42
N GLY A 106 -2.31 7.22 14.83
CA GLY A 106 -2.17 6.16 13.82
C GLY A 106 -0.86 6.20 13.05
N VAL A 107 -0.84 5.45 11.96
CA VAL A 107 0.23 5.47 10.95
C VAL A 107 -0.23 6.35 9.79
N LEU A 108 0.56 7.37 9.45
CA LEU A 108 0.40 8.11 8.20
C LEU A 108 1.02 7.29 7.07
N VAL A 109 0.21 7.00 6.05
CA VAL A 109 0.62 6.20 4.90
C VAL A 109 0.21 6.86 3.59
N TYR A 110 0.86 6.45 2.51
CA TYR A 110 0.33 6.60 1.15
C TYR A 110 -0.18 5.26 0.66
N ASP A 111 -1.38 5.26 0.10
CA ASP A 111 -1.94 4.11 -0.60
C ASP A 111 -3.05 4.50 -1.57
N GLN A 112 -3.59 3.49 -2.24
CA GLN A 112 -4.82 3.54 -3.02
C GLN A 112 -5.63 2.27 -2.76
N TYR A 113 -6.94 2.31 -2.98
CA TYR A 113 -7.79 1.12 -2.99
C TYR A 113 -9.09 1.41 -3.74
N VAL A 114 -9.46 0.51 -4.66
CA VAL A 114 -10.67 0.64 -5.49
C VAL A 114 -11.88 -0.06 -4.88
N THR A 115 -11.67 -0.82 -3.80
CA THR A 115 -12.72 -1.61 -3.16
C THR A 115 -13.85 -0.72 -2.63
N PRO A 116 -15.12 -1.01 -2.98
CA PRO A 116 -16.29 -0.33 -2.41
C PRO A 116 -16.36 -0.45 -0.88
N PRO A 117 -17.09 0.45 -0.19
CA PRO A 117 -17.94 1.51 -0.73
C PRO A 117 -17.21 2.84 -1.00
N SER A 118 -15.98 3.00 -0.52
CA SER A 118 -15.29 4.31 -0.49
C SER A 118 -13.95 4.27 -1.22
N PRO A 119 -13.91 4.04 -2.54
CA PRO A 119 -12.69 3.99 -3.32
C PRO A 119 -11.84 5.25 -3.12
N LYS A 120 -10.53 5.08 -2.97
CA LYS A 120 -9.56 6.16 -2.80
C LYS A 120 -8.40 6.02 -3.79
N ALA A 121 -8.16 7.08 -4.56
CA ALA A 121 -6.99 7.25 -5.40
C ALA A 121 -5.71 7.38 -4.55
N ILE A 122 -4.53 7.40 -5.19
CA ILE A 122 -3.25 7.56 -4.49
C ILE A 122 -3.26 8.81 -3.63
N GLY A 123 -2.97 8.67 -2.35
CA GLY A 123 -2.73 9.83 -1.49
C GLY A 123 -2.57 9.47 -0.03
N PRO A 124 -2.29 10.48 0.81
CA PRO A 124 -2.09 10.26 2.22
C PRO A 124 -3.39 9.81 2.90
N ARG A 125 -3.28 8.89 3.86
CA ARG A 125 -4.32 8.61 4.86
C ARG A 125 -3.72 8.18 6.20
N VAL A 126 -4.49 8.31 7.26
CA VAL A 126 -4.13 7.82 8.59
C VAL A 126 -4.82 6.47 8.82
N LEU A 127 -4.02 5.43 9.03
CA LEU A 127 -4.47 4.14 9.56
C LEU A 127 -4.55 4.25 11.07
N ARG A 128 -5.77 4.38 11.61
CA ARG A 128 -5.97 4.59 13.05
C ARG A 128 -5.60 3.34 13.83
N TRP A 129 -5.02 3.53 15.01
CA TRP A 129 -4.86 2.44 15.96
C TRP A 129 -6.23 1.95 16.44
N GLY A 130 -6.39 0.64 16.63
CA GLY A 130 -7.64 0.03 17.09
C GLY A 130 -8.80 0.14 16.09
N ALA A 131 -8.54 0.52 14.83
CA ALA A 131 -9.62 0.64 13.85
C ALA A 131 -10.28 -0.72 13.57
N HIS A 132 -11.54 -0.69 13.14
CA HIS A 132 -12.23 -1.90 12.73
C HIS A 132 -11.71 -2.42 11.39
N GLY A 133 -11.50 -3.74 11.30
CA GLY A 133 -11.03 -4.43 10.11
C GLY A 133 -9.50 -4.40 9.94
N ARG A 134 -8.94 -5.49 9.41
CA ARG A 134 -7.48 -5.69 9.30
C ARG A 134 -6.81 -4.60 8.48
N SER A 135 -7.37 -4.28 7.30
CA SER A 135 -6.78 -3.37 6.31
C SER A 135 -6.74 -1.89 6.71
N ASN A 136 -7.54 -1.49 7.71
CA ASN A 136 -7.65 -0.10 8.15
C ASN A 136 -7.05 0.12 9.55
N ASN A 137 -6.73 -0.95 10.26
CA ASN A 137 -6.15 -0.89 11.59
C ASN A 137 -4.63 -0.84 11.51
N GLY A 138 -4.05 0.28 11.93
CA GLY A 138 -2.60 0.47 11.98
C GLY A 138 -1.87 -0.60 12.80
N ASP A 139 -2.53 -1.21 13.80
CA ASP A 139 -1.95 -2.26 14.66
C ASP A 139 -1.53 -3.51 13.87
N ASN A 140 -2.14 -3.75 12.72
CA ASN A 140 -1.96 -4.97 11.94
C ASN A 140 -0.90 -4.86 10.84
N PHE A 141 -0.18 -3.73 10.78
CA PHE A 141 0.82 -3.49 9.75
C PHE A 141 2.22 -3.87 10.23
N TYR A 142 2.95 -4.51 9.33
CA TYR A 142 4.34 -4.94 9.50
C TYR A 142 5.15 -4.46 8.31
N VAL A 143 6.45 -4.24 8.54
CA VAL A 143 7.41 -3.97 7.47
C VAL A 143 7.48 -5.17 6.53
N VAL A 144 7.53 -4.93 5.23
CA VAL A 144 7.74 -5.97 4.22
C VAL A 144 9.24 -6.21 4.01
N GLU A 145 9.66 -7.47 4.07
CA GLU A 145 11.05 -7.93 3.89
C GLU A 145 11.21 -9.05 2.86
#